data_AF-A0A920RDT1-F1
#
_entry.id   AF-A0A920RDT1-F1
#
_cell.length_a   1.000
_cell.length_b   1.000
_cell.length_c   1.000
_cell.angle_alpha   90.00
_cell.angle_beta   90.00
_cell.angle_gamma   90.00
#
_symmetry.space_group_name_H-M   'P 1'
#
loop_
_entity.id
_entity.type
_entity.pdbx_description
1 polymer ?
#
loop_
_entity_poly.entity_id
_entity_poly.type
_entity_poly.pdbx_seq_one_letter_code
_entity_poly.pdbx_strand_id
1 'polypeptide(L)'
;MSDGNGSTRPKSRKLLRPILLLVVPVIALLGLIYLYTTGGRYVVTENAYVKSDVITISADVSGRVTDVAVEENQRVSKGDLLFRFDAAPYEIEVQRAESEMDLVATKIESLHTDYRETLIKRKHALEQIDFLTRQLKRQRQLRKQGLGSEERYDEARHTVETAKQQVQLIQQDTERVLAALGRCSQPAH
;
A
#
# COMPACT_ATOMS: atom_id res chain seq x y z
N MET A 1 6.72 74.32 85.47
CA MET A 1 5.80 75.45 85.25
C MET A 1 5.13 75.19 83.91
N SER A 2 3.88 74.77 83.83
CA SER A 2 2.62 75.47 84.23
C SER A 2 1.98 76.11 83.00
N ASP A 3 0.67 76.14 82.79
CA ASP A 3 -0.50 75.40 83.33
C ASP A 3 -1.68 75.74 82.40
N GLY A 4 -2.83 75.03 82.42
CA GLY A 4 -4.02 75.57 81.73
C GLY A 4 -5.13 74.62 81.26
N ASN A 5 -5.72 73.82 82.16
CA ASN A 5 -7.05 73.25 81.91
C ASN A 5 -8.13 74.34 82.09
N GLY A 6 -9.18 74.35 81.26
CA GLY A 6 -10.23 75.38 81.27
C GLY A 6 -11.60 74.89 80.78
N SER A 7 -12.32 74.15 81.63
CA SER A 7 -13.63 73.56 81.30
C SER A 7 -14.81 74.55 81.34
N THR A 8 -15.63 74.59 80.27
CA THR A 8 -16.99 75.16 80.24
C THR A 8 -17.84 74.43 79.17
N ARG A 9 -19.18 74.38 79.16
CA ARG A 9 -20.25 74.51 80.19
C ARG A 9 -21.45 73.68 79.66
N PRO A 10 -22.17 72.85 80.46
CA PRO A 10 -23.19 71.94 79.93
C PRO A 10 -24.51 72.68 79.60
N LYS A 11 -25.11 72.42 78.43
CA LYS A 11 -26.41 73.03 78.03
C LYS A 11 -27.38 72.01 77.40
N SER A 12 -28.40 71.64 78.17
CA SER A 12 -29.70 71.04 77.76
C SER A 12 -29.73 70.01 76.62
N ARG A 13 -29.38 68.73 76.91
CA ARG A 13 -29.66 67.58 76.04
C ARG A 13 -31.14 67.15 76.02
N LYS A 14 -32.05 68.02 75.55
CA LYS A 14 -33.49 67.68 75.39
C LYS A 14 -33.97 67.51 73.93
N LEU A 15 -33.20 67.97 72.94
CA LEU A 15 -33.53 67.84 71.50
C LEU A 15 -32.69 66.80 70.74
N LEU A 16 -31.59 66.30 71.31
CA LEU A 16 -30.70 65.31 70.69
C LEU A 16 -31.33 63.90 70.58
N ARG A 17 -32.20 63.52 71.52
CA ARG A 17 -32.85 62.20 71.54
C ARG A 17 -33.72 61.91 70.30
N PRO A 18 -34.69 62.77 69.89
CA PRO A 18 -35.52 62.49 68.72
C PRO A 18 -34.72 62.49 67.40
N ILE A 19 -33.72 63.36 67.26
CA ILE A 19 -32.89 63.43 66.04
C ILE A 19 -32.08 62.13 65.87
N LEU A 20 -31.45 61.64 66.94
CA LEU A 20 -30.67 60.39 66.89
C LEU A 20 -31.56 59.19 66.54
N LEU A 21 -32.79 59.15 67.06
CA LEU A 21 -33.75 58.06 66.83
C LEU A 21 -34.21 57.99 65.36
N LEU A 22 -34.24 59.12 64.63
CA LEU A 22 -34.61 59.16 63.21
C LEU A 22 -33.41 58.94 62.27
N VAL A 23 -32.21 59.44 62.61
CA VAL A 23 -31.03 59.33 61.75
C VAL A 23 -30.48 57.89 61.68
N VAL A 24 -30.45 57.17 62.81
CA VAL A 24 -29.92 55.79 62.87
C VAL A 24 -30.64 54.81 61.91
N PRO A 25 -31.99 54.70 61.88
CA PRO A 25 -32.68 53.80 60.95
C PRO A 25 -32.52 54.19 59.48
N VAL A 26 -32.39 55.50 59.16
CA VAL A 26 -32.17 55.96 57.78
C VAL A 26 -30.79 55.51 57.27
N ILE A 27 -29.74 55.63 58.10
CA ILE A 27 -28.38 55.16 57.75
C ILE A 27 -28.36 53.64 57.60
N ALA A 28 -29.03 52.90 58.49
CA ALA A 28 -29.13 51.45 58.41
C ALA A 28 -29.82 50.98 57.11
N LEU A 29 -30.90 51.66 56.69
CA LEU A 29 -31.62 51.35 55.46
C LEU A 29 -30.75 51.58 54.21
N LEU A 30 -30.03 52.71 54.16
CA LEU A 30 -29.10 53.03 53.07
C LEU A 30 -27.95 52.01 52.98
N GLY A 31 -27.38 51.60 54.11
CA GLY A 31 -26.35 50.56 54.16
C GLY A 31 -26.84 49.21 53.64
N LEU A 32 -28.08 48.82 53.97
CA LEU A 32 -28.68 47.58 53.50
C LEU A 32 -28.91 47.57 51.99
N ILE A 33 -29.38 48.69 51.43
CA ILE A 33 -29.57 48.87 49.98
C ILE A 33 -28.24 48.79 49.23
N TYR A 34 -27.18 49.43 49.75
CA TYR A 34 -25.84 49.37 49.17
C TYR A 34 -25.26 47.95 49.17
N LEU A 35 -25.42 47.21 50.26
CA LEU A 35 -25.00 45.80 50.35
C LEU A 35 -25.75 44.91 49.36
N TYR A 36 -27.07 45.04 49.29
CA TYR A 36 -27.92 44.23 48.40
C TYR A 36 -27.61 44.49 46.92
N THR A 37 -27.34 45.74 46.54
CA THR A 37 -27.01 46.11 45.15
C THR A 37 -25.59 45.69 44.73
N THR A 38 -24.65 45.60 45.68
CA THR A 38 -23.25 45.29 45.38
C THR A 38 -22.93 43.79 45.43
N GLY A 39 -23.57 43.03 46.32
CA GLY A 39 -23.17 41.65 46.63
C GLY A 39 -23.52 40.55 45.61
N GLY A 40 -24.22 40.86 44.52
CA GLY A 40 -24.93 39.84 43.72
C GLY A 40 -24.38 39.48 42.34
N ARG A 41 -23.12 39.83 41.98
CA ARG A 41 -22.73 39.89 40.54
C ARG A 41 -21.43 39.24 40.05
N TYR A 42 -20.74 38.40 40.83
CA TYR A 42 -19.60 37.63 40.29
C TYR A 42 -19.59 36.17 40.77
N VAL A 43 -20.05 35.27 39.91
CA VAL A 43 -19.73 33.84 39.94
C VAL A 43 -18.93 33.55 38.68
N VAL A 44 -17.62 33.34 38.85
CA VAL A 44 -16.70 33.03 37.75
C VAL A 44 -16.44 31.53 37.80
N THR A 45 -17.00 30.79 36.84
CA THR A 45 -16.79 29.34 36.70
C THR A 45 -15.87 29.06 35.53
N GLU A 46 -14.56 29.14 35.75
CA GLU A 46 -13.56 28.72 34.76
C GLU A 46 -13.35 27.21 34.81
N ASN A 47 -13.89 26.49 33.81
CA ASN A 47 -13.58 25.09 33.54
C ASN A 47 -13.53 24.87 32.02
N ALA A 48 -12.57 25.51 31.35
CA ALA A 48 -12.33 25.33 29.93
C ALA A 48 -11.56 24.02 29.67
N TYR A 49 -12.27 22.89 29.61
CA TYR A 49 -11.70 21.64 29.12
C TYR A 49 -11.40 21.74 27.61
N VAL A 50 -10.13 21.93 27.27
CA VAL A 50 -9.65 21.81 25.89
C VAL A 50 -9.68 20.33 25.50
N LYS A 51 -10.68 19.93 24.71
CA LYS A 51 -10.62 18.69 23.94
C LYS A 51 -9.65 18.90 22.77
N SER A 52 -8.44 18.37 22.90
CA SER A 52 -7.54 18.16 21.77
C SER A 52 -7.88 16.82 21.13
N ASP A 53 -8.31 16.82 19.86
CA ASP A 53 -8.51 15.58 19.10
C ASP A 53 -7.14 14.96 18.75
N VAL A 54 -6.69 14.03 19.58
CA VAL A 54 -5.42 13.31 19.37
C VAL A 54 -5.63 12.21 18.34
N ILE A 55 -5.25 12.47 17.09
CA ILE A 55 -5.22 11.45 16.03
C ILE A 55 -3.86 10.74 16.09
N THR A 56 -3.88 9.44 16.42
CA THR A 56 -2.67 8.61 16.38
C THR A 56 -2.37 8.22 14.94
N ILE A 57 -1.22 8.64 14.41
CA ILE A 57 -0.75 8.28 13.07
C ILE A 57 0.14 7.04 13.19
N SER A 58 -0.33 5.91 12.66
CA SER A 58 0.46 4.67 12.51
C SER A 58 0.85 4.48 11.05
N ALA A 59 2.09 4.04 10.80
CA ALA A 59 2.53 3.68 9.46
C ALA A 59 2.02 2.28 9.08
N ASP A 60 1.61 2.13 7.82
CA ASP A 60 1.07 0.88 7.24
C ASP A 60 2.17 -0.15 6.88
N VAL A 61 3.44 0.23 7.08
CA VAL A 61 4.64 -0.57 6.75
C VAL A 61 5.56 -0.75 7.94
N SER A 62 6.01 -1.99 8.14
CA SER A 62 6.92 -2.38 9.23
C SER A 62 8.35 -1.98 8.88
N GLY A 63 8.78 -0.77 9.25
CA GLY A 63 10.12 -0.26 8.95
C GLY A 63 10.82 0.34 10.16
N ARG A 64 12.16 0.29 10.16
CA ARG A 64 12.95 1.07 11.13
C ARG A 64 12.84 2.55 10.75
N VAL A 65 12.35 3.38 11.67
CA VAL A 65 12.37 4.84 11.51
C VAL A 65 13.83 5.29 11.57
N THR A 66 14.29 5.94 10.50
CA THR A 66 15.66 6.47 10.36
C THR A 66 15.74 7.95 10.66
N ASP A 67 14.64 8.69 10.57
CA ASP A 67 14.58 10.12 10.83
C ASP A 67 13.20 10.52 11.37
N VAL A 68 13.17 11.34 12.42
CA VAL A 68 11.96 11.96 12.98
C VAL A 68 12.08 13.46 12.75
N ALA A 69 11.31 13.99 11.80
CA ALA A 69 11.50 15.35 11.28
C ALA A 69 10.65 16.42 12.00
N VAL A 70 10.14 16.10 13.20
CA VAL A 70 9.13 16.91 13.92
C VAL A 70 9.45 16.96 15.41
N GLU A 71 9.40 18.15 16.00
CA GLU A 71 9.52 18.37 17.44
C GLU A 71 8.17 18.30 18.16
N GLU A 72 8.18 18.04 19.47
CA GLU A 72 6.97 17.94 20.29
C GLU A 72 6.19 19.27 20.29
N ASN A 73 4.89 19.21 19.96
CA ASN A 73 3.99 20.35 19.76
C ASN A 73 4.25 21.24 18.52
N GLN A 74 5.07 20.81 17.55
CA GLN A 74 5.25 21.54 16.29
C GLN A 74 3.95 21.55 15.43
N ARG A 75 3.62 22.71 14.87
CA ARG A 75 2.43 22.88 14.01
C ARG A 75 2.69 22.41 12.59
N VAL A 76 2.31 21.17 12.30
CA VAL A 76 2.46 20.56 10.96
C VAL A 76 1.26 20.82 10.04
N SER A 77 1.54 20.91 8.74
CA SER A 77 0.58 21.09 7.64
C SER A 77 0.39 19.80 6.85
N LYS A 78 -0.69 19.71 6.07
CA LYS A 78 -0.97 18.55 5.21
C LYS A 78 0.10 18.44 4.11
N GLY A 79 0.95 17.42 4.22
CA GLY A 79 2.04 17.13 3.27
C GLY A 79 3.44 17.22 3.87
N ASP A 80 3.57 17.67 5.12
CA ASP A 80 4.87 17.73 5.81
C ASP A 80 5.42 16.32 6.08
N LEU A 81 6.72 16.13 5.87
CA LEU A 81 7.40 14.88 6.19
C LEU A 81 7.49 14.72 7.71
N LEU A 82 6.75 13.75 8.27
CA LEU A 82 6.76 13.51 9.72
C LEU A 82 7.83 12.49 10.13
N PHE A 83 7.94 11.39 9.36
CA PHE A 83 8.83 10.27 9.63
C PHE A 83 9.47 9.79 8.32
N ARG A 84 10.75 9.39 8.38
CA ARG A 84 11.45 8.69 7.29
C ARG A 84 11.72 7.25 7.72
N PHE A 85 11.43 6.31 6.82
CA PHE A 85 11.72 4.89 7.00
C PHE A 85 12.99 4.50 6.25
N ASP A 86 13.71 3.50 6.74
CA ASP A 86 14.78 2.85 5.99
C ASP A 86 14.23 2.19 4.72
N ALA A 87 14.59 2.74 3.55
CA ALA A 87 14.15 2.25 2.25
C ALA A 87 14.97 1.04 1.77
N ALA A 88 16.19 0.82 2.31
CA ALA A 88 17.12 -0.17 1.76
C ALA A 88 16.55 -1.62 1.68
N PRO A 89 15.78 -2.13 2.67
CA PRO A 89 15.16 -3.44 2.55
C PRO A 89 14.11 -3.52 1.43
N TYR A 90 13.37 -2.43 1.20
CA TYR A 90 12.36 -2.34 0.14
C TYR A 90 12.99 -2.17 -1.24
N GLU A 91 14.07 -1.40 -1.36
CA GLU A 91 14.86 -1.28 -2.60
C GLU A 91 15.48 -2.61 -3.01
N ILE A 92 15.96 -3.42 -2.06
CA ILE A 92 16.47 -4.78 -2.32
C ILE A 92 15.34 -5.70 -2.81
N GLU A 93 14.15 -5.62 -2.24
CA GLU A 93 13.03 -6.47 -2.67
C GLU A 93 12.48 -6.04 -4.05
N VAL A 94 12.48 -4.74 -4.36
CA VAL A 94 12.19 -4.22 -5.71
C VAL A 94 13.23 -4.72 -6.72
N GLN A 95 14.54 -4.59 -6.42
CA GLN A 95 15.61 -5.12 -7.30
C GLN A 95 15.53 -6.63 -7.49
N ARG A 96 15.08 -7.39 -6.47
CA ARG A 96 14.78 -8.83 -6.61
C ARG A 96 13.62 -9.05 -7.58
N ALA A 97 12.50 -8.36 -7.40
CA ALA A 97 11.32 -8.52 -8.26
C ALA A 97 11.62 -8.12 -9.72
N GLU A 98 12.41 -7.07 -9.94
CA GLU A 98 12.92 -6.68 -11.27
C GLU A 98 13.81 -7.78 -11.87
N SER A 99 14.74 -8.34 -11.09
CA SER A 99 15.60 -9.45 -11.53
C SER A 99 14.80 -10.72 -11.86
N GLU A 100 13.76 -11.04 -11.08
CA GLU A 100 12.85 -12.16 -11.35
C GLU A 100 12.03 -11.92 -12.63
N MET A 101 11.59 -10.69 -12.88
CA MET A 101 10.92 -10.31 -14.13
C MET A 101 11.83 -10.48 -15.35
N ASP A 102 13.10 -10.07 -15.28
CA ASP A 102 14.08 -10.26 -16.36
C ASP A 102 14.39 -11.75 -16.63
N LEU A 103 14.45 -12.57 -15.59
CA LEU A 103 14.59 -14.03 -15.72
C LEU A 103 13.37 -14.65 -16.40
N VAL A 104 12.15 -14.21 -16.05
CA VAL A 104 10.90 -14.66 -16.71
C VAL A 104 10.85 -14.20 -18.17
N ALA A 105 11.23 -12.96 -18.48
CA ALA A 105 11.30 -12.45 -19.85
C ALA A 105 12.27 -13.27 -20.72
N THR A 106 13.48 -13.50 -20.21
CA THR A 106 14.50 -14.37 -20.85
C THR A 106 13.95 -15.79 -21.05
N LYS A 107 13.19 -16.32 -20.09
CA LYS A 107 12.60 -17.66 -20.19
C LYS A 107 11.50 -17.76 -21.24
N ILE A 108 10.69 -16.72 -21.40
CA ILE A 108 9.67 -16.62 -22.45
C ILE A 108 10.33 -16.54 -23.84
N GLU A 109 11.40 -15.76 -23.99
CA GLU A 109 12.18 -15.70 -25.24
C GLU A 109 12.79 -17.07 -25.61
N SER A 110 13.36 -17.78 -24.62
CA SER A 110 13.87 -19.14 -24.81
C SER A 110 12.77 -20.07 -25.33
N LEU A 111 11.59 -20.09 -24.67
CA LEU A 111 10.48 -20.94 -25.06
C LEU A 111 9.91 -20.62 -26.46
N HIS A 112 9.91 -19.34 -26.86
CA HIS A 112 9.55 -18.95 -28.22
C HIS A 112 10.57 -19.45 -29.26
N THR A 113 11.85 -19.47 -28.90
CA THR A 113 12.92 -20.00 -29.75
C THR A 113 12.82 -21.53 -29.88
N ASP A 114 12.61 -22.23 -28.76
CA ASP A 114 12.34 -23.68 -28.74
C ASP A 114 11.13 -24.03 -29.63
N TYR A 115 10.04 -23.25 -29.54
CA TYR A 115 8.85 -23.44 -30.36
C TYR A 115 9.15 -23.27 -31.86
N ARG A 116 9.87 -22.21 -32.25
CA ARG A 116 10.31 -22.02 -33.65
C ARG A 116 11.18 -23.19 -34.13
N GLU A 117 12.05 -23.71 -33.28
CA GLU A 117 12.88 -24.88 -33.59
C GLU A 117 12.03 -26.13 -33.84
N THR A 118 11.04 -26.43 -32.99
CA THR A 118 10.12 -27.58 -33.19
C THR A 118 9.32 -27.47 -34.49
N LEU A 119 8.88 -26.26 -34.87
CA LEU A 119 8.20 -26.03 -36.16
C LEU A 119 9.13 -26.31 -37.36
N ILE A 120 10.40 -25.93 -37.29
CA ILE A 120 11.41 -26.21 -38.32
C ILE A 120 11.69 -27.73 -38.39
N LYS A 121 11.88 -28.39 -37.24
CA LYS A 121 12.03 -29.86 -37.16
C LYS A 121 10.84 -30.58 -37.78
N ARG A 122 9.61 -30.14 -37.48
CA ARG A 122 8.37 -30.69 -38.05
C ARG A 122 8.32 -30.53 -39.57
N LYS A 123 8.67 -29.34 -40.08
CA LYS A 123 8.71 -29.07 -41.53
C LYS A 123 9.73 -29.99 -42.23
N HIS A 124 10.96 -30.06 -41.73
CA HIS A 124 12.02 -30.90 -42.28
C HIS A 124 11.62 -32.38 -42.28
N ALA A 125 11.01 -32.87 -41.21
CA ALA A 125 10.56 -34.26 -41.12
C ALA A 125 9.42 -34.59 -42.11
N LEU A 126 8.53 -33.63 -42.42
CA LEU A 126 7.52 -33.78 -43.47
C LEU A 126 8.15 -33.82 -44.88
N GLU A 127 9.14 -32.96 -45.16
CA GLU A 127 9.91 -32.98 -46.41
C GLU A 127 10.67 -34.30 -46.59
N GLN A 128 11.20 -34.87 -45.50
CA GLN A 128 11.84 -36.18 -45.49
C GLN A 128 10.85 -37.32 -45.82
N ILE A 129 9.63 -37.30 -45.27
CA ILE A 129 8.59 -38.28 -45.63
C ILE A 129 8.26 -38.21 -47.12
N ASP A 130 8.15 -37.01 -47.69
CA ASP A 130 7.86 -36.81 -49.11
C ASP A 130 9.00 -37.34 -50.01
N PHE A 131 10.27 -37.07 -49.65
CA PHE A 131 11.43 -37.67 -50.29
C PHE A 131 11.42 -39.21 -50.24
N LEU A 132 11.21 -39.79 -49.06
CA LEU A 132 11.16 -41.25 -48.86
C LEU A 132 9.96 -41.88 -49.58
N THR A 133 8.83 -41.20 -49.63
CA THR A 133 7.62 -41.65 -50.36
C THR A 133 7.87 -41.67 -51.87
N ARG A 134 8.58 -40.67 -52.43
CA ARG A 134 9.07 -40.72 -53.82
C ARG A 134 10.00 -41.89 -54.06
N GLN A 135 10.91 -42.19 -53.12
CA GLN A 135 11.83 -43.33 -53.21
C GLN A 135 11.07 -44.67 -53.19
N LEU A 136 10.14 -44.87 -52.26
CA LEU A 136 9.26 -46.04 -52.21
C LEU A 136 8.45 -46.19 -53.50
N LYS A 137 7.93 -45.10 -54.07
CA LYS A 137 7.22 -45.11 -55.36
C LYS A 137 8.13 -45.57 -56.51
N ARG A 138 9.41 -45.16 -56.54
CA ARG A 138 10.41 -45.65 -57.51
C ARG A 138 10.68 -47.15 -57.32
N GLN A 139 10.94 -47.61 -56.09
CA GLN A 139 11.19 -49.03 -55.83
C GLN A 139 9.99 -49.91 -56.20
N ARG A 140 8.76 -49.45 -55.89
CA ARG A 140 7.52 -50.13 -56.30
C ARG A 140 7.40 -50.25 -57.83
N GLN A 141 7.84 -49.24 -58.58
CA GLN A 141 7.82 -49.26 -60.04
C GLN A 141 8.89 -50.22 -60.61
N LEU A 142 10.11 -50.20 -60.07
CA LEU A 142 11.17 -51.14 -60.46
C LEU A 142 10.78 -52.59 -60.19
N ARG A 143 10.18 -52.88 -59.01
CA ARG A 143 9.65 -54.22 -58.69
C ARG A 143 8.55 -54.65 -59.67
N LYS A 144 7.62 -53.75 -60.04
CA LYS A 144 6.59 -54.01 -61.07
C LYS A 144 7.16 -54.31 -62.45
N GLN A 145 8.36 -53.82 -62.75
CA GLN A 145 9.08 -54.07 -64.01
C GLN A 145 10.00 -55.32 -63.94
N GLY A 146 10.03 -56.04 -62.80
CA GLY A 146 10.92 -57.18 -62.58
C GLY A 146 12.38 -56.81 -62.29
N LEU A 147 12.68 -55.53 -62.07
CA LEU A 147 14.03 -54.98 -61.92
C LEU A 147 14.39 -54.61 -60.46
N GLY A 148 13.60 -55.02 -59.48
CA GLY A 148 13.76 -54.63 -58.07
C GLY A 148 13.64 -55.81 -57.11
N SER A 149 14.45 -55.80 -56.04
CA SER A 149 14.39 -56.77 -54.94
C SER A 149 13.18 -56.52 -54.03
N GLU A 150 12.58 -57.59 -53.51
CA GLU A 150 11.53 -57.57 -52.48
C GLU A 150 12.03 -56.86 -51.21
N GLU A 151 13.22 -57.23 -50.74
CA GLU A 151 13.89 -56.68 -49.57
C GLU A 151 14.03 -55.15 -49.64
N ARG A 152 14.50 -54.61 -50.78
CA ARG A 152 14.64 -53.15 -50.99
C ARG A 152 13.30 -52.42 -51.03
N TYR A 153 12.22 -53.09 -51.41
CA TYR A 153 10.88 -52.53 -51.37
C TYR A 153 10.37 -52.47 -49.92
N ASP A 154 10.53 -53.55 -49.16
CA ASP A 154 10.10 -53.62 -47.76
C ASP A 154 10.95 -52.75 -46.82
N GLU A 155 12.26 -52.64 -47.07
CA GLU A 155 13.15 -51.66 -46.41
C GLU A 155 12.65 -50.23 -46.68
N ALA A 156 12.46 -49.84 -47.95
CA ALA A 156 11.96 -48.51 -48.29
C ALA A 156 10.57 -48.23 -47.71
N ARG A 157 9.73 -49.26 -47.57
CA ARG A 157 8.42 -49.16 -46.92
C ARG A 157 8.55 -48.94 -45.42
N HIS A 158 9.39 -49.72 -44.75
CA HIS A 158 9.65 -49.58 -43.31
C HIS A 158 10.25 -48.21 -42.97
N THR A 159 11.18 -47.71 -43.80
CA THR A 159 11.77 -46.37 -43.66
C THR A 159 10.74 -45.24 -43.80
N VAL A 160 9.70 -45.41 -44.64
CA VAL A 160 8.57 -44.46 -44.70
C VAL A 160 7.71 -44.51 -43.44
N GLU A 161 7.41 -45.71 -42.90
CA GLU A 161 6.57 -45.83 -41.69
C GLU A 161 7.30 -45.33 -40.43
N THR A 162 8.59 -45.61 -40.27
CA THR A 162 9.40 -45.06 -39.17
C THR A 162 9.54 -43.53 -39.26
N ALA A 163 9.68 -42.96 -40.46
CA ALA A 163 9.67 -41.52 -40.65
C ALA A 163 8.32 -40.86 -40.26
N LYS A 164 7.19 -41.53 -40.51
CA LYS A 164 5.86 -41.07 -40.02
C LYS A 164 5.76 -41.11 -38.51
N GLN A 165 6.23 -42.18 -37.86
CA GLN A 165 6.28 -42.28 -36.40
C GLN A 165 7.14 -41.14 -35.80
N GLN A 166 8.29 -40.84 -36.41
CA GLN A 166 9.12 -39.71 -36.00
C GLN A 166 8.40 -38.36 -36.11
N VAL A 167 7.60 -38.13 -37.17
CA VAL A 167 6.76 -36.93 -37.28
C VAL A 167 5.71 -36.86 -36.17
N GLN A 168 5.12 -37.98 -35.76
CA GLN A 168 4.16 -38.01 -34.65
C GLN A 168 4.82 -37.61 -33.31
N LEU A 169 6.04 -38.08 -33.04
CA LEU A 169 6.82 -37.66 -31.87
C LEU A 169 7.14 -36.17 -31.90
N ILE A 170 7.53 -35.63 -33.06
CA ILE A 170 7.80 -34.19 -33.23
C ILE A 170 6.52 -33.34 -33.06
N GLN A 171 5.36 -33.85 -33.49
CA GLN A 171 4.07 -33.18 -33.25
C GLN A 171 3.76 -33.09 -31.76
N GLN A 172 3.89 -34.21 -31.02
CA GLN A 172 3.72 -34.23 -29.57
C GLN A 172 4.70 -33.29 -28.85
N ASP A 173 5.95 -33.19 -29.31
CA ASP A 173 6.93 -32.26 -28.75
C ASP A 173 6.57 -30.78 -29.05
N THR A 174 6.08 -30.49 -30.26
CA THR A 174 5.57 -29.16 -30.64
C THR A 174 4.40 -28.74 -29.75
N GLU A 175 3.44 -29.66 -29.51
CA GLU A 175 2.29 -29.45 -28.62
C GLU A 175 2.73 -29.25 -27.16
N ARG A 176 3.71 -30.02 -26.68
CA ARG A 176 4.29 -29.89 -25.34
C ARG A 176 4.93 -28.51 -25.11
N VAL A 177 5.69 -28.00 -26.09
CA VAL A 177 6.31 -26.67 -26.03
C VAL A 177 5.26 -25.57 -26.13
N LEU A 178 4.27 -25.70 -27.01
CA LEU A 178 3.16 -24.75 -27.12
C LEU A 178 2.34 -24.67 -25.81
N ALA A 179 2.09 -25.81 -25.17
CA ALA A 179 1.41 -25.86 -23.87
C ALA A 179 2.26 -25.25 -22.73
N ALA A 180 3.60 -25.31 -22.82
CA ALA A 180 4.48 -24.63 -21.87
C ALA A 180 4.43 -23.10 -22.03
N LEU A 181 4.41 -22.59 -23.27
CA LEU A 181 4.17 -21.17 -23.56
C LEU A 181 2.79 -20.73 -23.02
N GLY A 182 1.73 -21.50 -23.29
CA GLY A 182 0.38 -21.20 -22.83
C GLY A 182 0.27 -21.09 -21.30
N ARG A 183 0.84 -22.06 -20.56
CA ARG A 183 0.89 -22.02 -19.08
C ARG A 183 1.62 -20.79 -18.52
N CYS A 184 2.62 -20.26 -19.23
CA CYS A 184 3.36 -19.07 -18.80
C CYS A 184 2.52 -17.78 -18.92
N SER A 185 1.40 -17.80 -19.63
CA SER A 185 0.49 -16.65 -19.81
C SER A 185 -0.67 -16.60 -18.80
N GLN A 186 -0.90 -17.66 -18.03
CA GLN A 186 -1.88 -17.68 -16.95
C GLN A 186 -1.22 -17.28 -15.63
N PRO A 187 -1.58 -16.12 -15.04
CA PRO A 187 -1.07 -15.76 -13.72
C PRO A 187 -1.57 -16.77 -12.69
N ALA A 188 -0.68 -17.19 -11.79
CA ALA A 188 -1.09 -17.90 -10.58
C ALA A 188 -1.88 -16.91 -9.70
N HIS A 189 -3.12 -17.29 -9.36
CA HIS A 189 -3.97 -16.59 -8.41
C HIS A 189 -3.66 -17.03 -6.97
#